data_AF-A0A6A7G5T9-F1
#
_entry.id   AF-A0A6A7G5T9-F1
#
_cell.length_a   1.000
_cell.length_b   1.000
_cell.length_c   1.000
_cell.angle_alpha   90.00
_cell.angle_beta   90.00
_cell.angle_gamma   90.00
#
_symmetry.space_group_name_H-M   'P 1'
#
loop_
_entity.id
_entity.type
_entity.pdbx_description
1 polymer ?
#
loop_
_entity_poly.entity_id
_entity_poly.type
_entity_poly.pdbx_seq_one_letter_code
_entity_poly.pdbx_strand_id
1 'polypeptide(L)'
;DALWWGVITLCTVGYGDAVPISWQGKIIASGCAVLGITFFALPAGILGSGFALKVQQQQRQKHMIRRRQPAAALIQCLWRCYAADENSMSVATWKIHQVPLPSPPS
;
A
#
# COMPACT_ATOMS: atom_id res chain seq x y z
N ASP A 1 -31.25 7.70 -30.95
CA ASP A 1 -30.19 8.58 -31.52
C ASP A 1 -29.58 9.53 -30.51
N ALA A 2 -30.35 10.41 -29.86
CA ALA A 2 -29.79 11.39 -28.91
C ALA A 2 -29.07 10.77 -27.69
N LEU A 3 -29.61 9.68 -27.12
CA LEU A 3 -28.98 8.97 -25.99
C LEU A 3 -27.64 8.33 -26.39
N TRP A 4 -27.58 7.72 -27.59
CA TRP A 4 -26.38 7.10 -28.15
C TRP A 4 -25.27 8.13 -28.36
N TRP A 5 -25.61 9.24 -29.02
CA TRP A 5 -24.72 10.39 -29.17
C TRP A 5 -24.20 10.90 -27.82
N GLY A 6 -25.10 11.01 -26.84
CA GLY A 6 -24.76 11.43 -25.47
C GLY A 6 -23.71 10.52 -24.83
N VAL A 7 -23.91 9.20 -24.85
CA VAL A 7 -22.98 8.23 -24.25
C VAL A 7 -21.61 8.27 -24.91
N ILE A 8 -21.54 8.29 -26.25
CA ILE A 8 -20.28 8.36 -27.00
C ILE A 8 -19.49 9.64 -26.69
N THR A 9 -20.19 10.77 -26.60
CA THR A 9 -19.59 12.06 -26.31
C THR A 9 -19.11 12.13 -24.86
N LEU A 10 -19.90 11.62 -23.92
CA LEU A 10 -19.58 11.57 -22.49
C LEU A 10 -18.37 10.68 -22.19
N CYS A 11 -18.28 9.53 -22.86
CA CYS A 11 -17.13 8.63 -22.75
C CYS A 11 -15.92 9.10 -23.58
N THR A 12 -15.96 10.30 -24.16
CA THR A 12 -14.89 10.88 -25.00
C THR A 12 -14.50 10.03 -26.23
N VAL A 13 -15.40 9.17 -26.72
CA VAL A 13 -15.16 8.30 -27.89
C VAL A 13 -15.30 9.08 -29.19
N GLY A 14 -16.41 9.81 -29.36
CA GLY A 14 -16.61 10.78 -30.44
C GLY A 14 -16.58 10.22 -31.88
N TYR A 15 -17.38 9.20 -32.21
CA TYR A 15 -17.41 8.64 -33.57
C TYR A 15 -17.82 9.63 -34.67
N GLY A 16 -18.61 10.67 -34.35
CA GLY A 16 -19.01 11.70 -35.30
C GLY A 16 -20.17 11.31 -36.24
N ASP A 17 -20.81 10.17 -35.99
CA ASP A 17 -22.00 9.66 -36.68
C ASP A 17 -23.25 10.52 -36.44
N ALA A 18 -23.35 11.12 -35.25
CA ALA A 18 -24.36 12.10 -34.91
C ALA A 18 -23.69 13.32 -34.26
N VAL A 19 -24.09 14.54 -34.63
CA VAL A 19 -23.56 15.79 -34.05
C VAL A 19 -24.63 16.89 -34.06
N PRO A 20 -24.64 17.79 -33.05
CA PRO A 20 -25.54 18.93 -33.05
C PRO A 20 -25.19 19.90 -34.19
N ILE A 21 -26.16 20.19 -35.04
CA ILE A 21 -25.98 21.01 -36.24
C ILE A 21 -26.24 22.50 -35.94
N SER A 22 -27.27 22.79 -35.13
CA SER A 22 -27.67 24.15 -34.76
C SER A 22 -26.70 24.81 -33.78
N TRP A 23 -26.60 26.14 -33.86
CA TRP A 23 -25.72 26.92 -32.99
C TRP A 23 -26.08 26.77 -31.51
N GLN A 24 -27.38 26.85 -31.19
CA GLN A 24 -27.89 26.68 -29.83
C GLN A 24 -27.63 25.27 -29.31
N GLY A 25 -27.81 24.25 -30.17
CA GLY A 25 -27.53 22.86 -29.83
C GLY A 25 -26.05 22.62 -29.50
N LYS A 26 -25.13 23.26 -30.23
CA LYS A 26 -23.69 23.17 -29.97
C LYS A 26 -23.29 23.76 -28.62
N ILE A 27 -23.89 24.88 -28.20
CA ILE A 27 -23.62 25.50 -26.90
C ILE A 27 -24.11 24.62 -25.75
N ILE A 28 -25.33 24.07 -25.85
CA ILE A 28 -25.88 23.19 -24.82
C ILE A 28 -25.07 21.90 -24.75
N ALA A 29 -24.76 21.31 -25.91
CA ALA A 29 -23.93 20.11 -26.03
C ALA A 29 -22.55 20.28 -25.40
N SER A 30 -21.87 21.41 -25.66
CA SER A 30 -20.54 21.66 -25.10
C SER A 30 -20.59 21.81 -23.58
N GLY A 31 -21.57 22.54 -23.03
CA GLY A 31 -21.76 22.67 -21.58
C GLY A 31 -22.04 21.32 -20.91
N CYS A 32 -22.96 20.53 -21.47
CA CYS A 32 -23.28 19.19 -20.95
C CYS A 32 -22.10 18.23 -21.06
N ALA A 33 -21.31 18.29 -22.14
CA ALA A 33 -20.14 17.44 -22.33
C ALA A 33 -19.07 17.72 -21.25
N VAL A 34 -18.74 18.99 -20.99
CA VAL A 34 -17.74 19.36 -19.97
C VAL A 34 -18.15 18.85 -18.58
N LEU A 35 -19.41 19.06 -18.20
CA LEU A 35 -19.93 18.59 -16.91
C LEU A 35 -19.94 17.05 -16.85
N GLY A 36 -20.45 16.39 -17.88
CA GLY A 36 -20.62 14.95 -17.88
C GLY A 36 -19.30 14.17 -17.94
N ILE A 37 -18.30 14.64 -18.71
CA ILE A 37 -16.95 14.06 -18.72
C ILE A 37 -16.33 14.15 -17.32
N THR A 38 -16.51 15.28 -16.64
CA THR A 38 -15.98 15.48 -15.28
C THR A 38 -16.56 14.43 -14.32
N PHE A 39 -17.88 14.23 -14.32
CA PHE A 39 -18.53 13.21 -13.48
C PHE A 39 -18.06 11.79 -13.80
N PHE A 40 -17.89 11.45 -15.07
CA PHE A 40 -17.43 10.11 -15.49
C PHE A 40 -15.95 9.87 -15.18
N ALA A 41 -15.14 10.92 -15.11
CA ALA A 41 -13.72 10.84 -14.74
C ALA A 41 -13.51 10.68 -13.22
N LEU A 42 -14.45 11.14 -12.38
CA LEU A 42 -14.32 11.09 -10.92
C LEU A 42 -14.09 9.67 -10.37
N PRO A 43 -14.87 8.62 -10.75
CA PRO A 43 -14.63 7.27 -10.24
C PRO A 43 -13.21 6.77 -10.52
N ALA A 44 -12.69 7.00 -11.73
CA ALA A 44 -11.33 6.61 -12.10
C ALA A 44 -10.29 7.40 -11.27
N GLY A 45 -10.50 8.70 -11.08
CA GLY A 45 -9.64 9.55 -10.25
C GLY A 45 -9.62 9.16 -8.77
N ILE A 46 -10.79 8.83 -8.19
CA ILE A 46 -10.94 8.38 -6.80
C ILE A 46 -10.22 7.04 -6.61
N LEU A 47 -10.39 6.08 -7.52
CA LEU A 47 -9.71 4.80 -7.44
C LEU A 47 -8.20 4.97 -7.60
N GLY A 48 -7.75 5.75 -8.59
CA GLY A 48 -6.33 6.00 -8.83
C GLY A 48 -5.64 6.65 -7.63
N SER A 49 -6.26 7.68 -7.05
CA SER A 49 -5.76 8.34 -5.83
C SER A 49 -5.78 7.42 -4.61
N GLY A 50 -6.83 6.60 -4.45
CA GLY A 50 -6.91 5.61 -3.39
C GLY A 50 -5.79 4.56 -3.45
N PHE A 51 -5.48 4.04 -4.64
CA PHE A 51 -4.35 3.12 -4.82
C PHE A 51 -3.00 3.81 -4.56
N ALA A 52 -2.80 5.04 -5.05
CA ALA A 52 -1.58 5.80 -4.82
C ALA A 52 -1.34 6.04 -3.32
N LEU A 53 -2.38 6.45 -2.57
CA LEU A 53 -2.31 6.64 -1.12
C LEU A 53 -2.01 5.33 -0.38
N LYS A 54 -2.67 4.23 -0.75
CA LYS A 54 -2.43 2.92 -0.14
C LYS A 54 -1.00 2.44 -0.35
N VAL A 55 -0.46 2.60 -1.57
CA VAL A 55 0.95 2.28 -1.88
C VAL A 55 1.89 3.13 -1.04
N GLN A 56 1.65 4.44 -0.96
CA GLN A 56 2.47 5.34 -0.15
C GLN A 56 2.43 4.97 1.34
N GLN A 57 1.25 4.65 1.88
CA GLN A 57 1.08 4.18 3.26
C GLN A 57 1.83 2.86 3.49
N GLN A 58 1.73 1.92 2.56
CA GLN A 58 2.42 0.64 2.67
C GLN A 58 3.95 0.82 2.67
N GLN A 59 4.48 1.76 1.88
CA GLN A 59 5.90 2.13 1.92
C GLN A 59 6.31 2.70 3.29
N ARG A 60 5.49 3.56 3.90
CA ARG A 60 5.73 4.08 5.26
C ARG A 60 5.71 2.95 6.31
N GLN A 61 4.76 2.03 6.20
CA GLN A 61 4.65 0.88 7.10
C GLN A 61 5.84 -0.08 6.96
N LYS A 62 6.35 -0.32 5.74
CA LYS A 62 7.57 -1.10 5.52
C LYS A 62 8.76 -0.51 6.28
N HIS A 63 8.90 0.81 6.31
CA HIS A 63 9.95 1.47 7.09
C HIS A 63 9.79 1.19 8.59
N MET A 64 8.55 1.20 9.11
CA MET A 64 8.27 0.90 10.52
C MET A 64 8.52 -0.59 10.86
N ILE A 65 8.16 -1.51 9.97
CA ILE A 65 8.40 -2.95 10.14
C ILE A 65 9.90 -3.26 10.19
N ARG A 66 10.74 -2.55 9.40
CA ARG A 66 12.20 -2.68 9.48
C ARG A 66 12.76 -2.37 10.87
N ARG A 67 12.06 -1.55 11.69
CA ARG A 67 12.46 -1.27 13.08
C ARG A 67 12.18 -2.41 14.06
N ARG A 68 11.39 -3.42 13.69
CA ARG A 68 11.10 -4.58 14.56
C ARG A 68 12.34 -5.44 14.80
N GLN A 69 13.18 -5.63 13.78
CA GLN A 69 14.42 -6.40 13.86
C GLN A 69 15.42 -5.83 14.88
N PRO A 70 15.80 -4.54 14.83
CA PRO A 70 16.71 -3.98 15.84
C PRO A 70 16.09 -3.93 17.23
N ALA A 71 14.77 -3.73 17.37
CA ALA A 71 14.10 -3.81 18.66
C ALA A 71 14.19 -5.22 19.28
N ALA A 72 13.97 -6.27 18.48
CA ALA A 72 14.15 -7.65 18.93
C ALA A 72 15.61 -7.92 19.34
N ALA A 73 16.57 -7.43 18.56
CA ALA A 73 17.99 -7.58 18.87
C ALA A 73 18.37 -6.90 20.19
N LEU A 74 17.84 -5.70 20.47
CA LEU A 74 18.06 -5.00 21.74
C LEU A 74 17.54 -5.82 22.92
N ILE A 75 16.32 -6.35 22.82
CA ILE A 75 15.73 -7.20 23.86
C ILE A 75 16.59 -8.46 24.09
N GLN A 76 17.07 -9.08 23.02
CA GLN A 76 17.95 -10.26 23.11
C GLN A 76 19.31 -9.94 23.74
N CYS A 77 19.93 -8.81 23.39
CA CYS A 77 21.18 -8.36 24.00
C CYS A 77 20.99 -8.04 25.49
N LEU A 78 19.90 -7.36 25.84
CA LEU A 78 19.54 -7.07 27.24
C LEU A 78 19.43 -8.36 28.07
N TRP A 79 18.73 -9.37 27.55
CA TRP A 79 18.61 -10.65 28.24
C TRP A 79 19.96 -11.38 28.34
N ARG A 80 20.78 -11.34 27.28
CA ARG A 80 22.14 -11.92 27.31
C ARG A 80 23.03 -11.25 28.34
N CYS A 81 22.98 -9.92 28.47
CA CYS A 81 23.70 -9.19 29.51
C CYS A 81 23.22 -9.58 30.91
N TYR A 82 21.90 -9.66 31.12
CA TYR A 82 21.33 -10.07 32.40
C TYR A 82 21.68 -11.52 32.77
N ALA A 83 21.71 -12.45 31.81
CA ALA A 83 22.07 -13.85 32.03
C ALA A 83 23.57 -14.07 32.29
N ALA A 84 24.40 -13.06 32.01
CA ALA A 84 25.84 -13.06 32.29
C ALA A 84 26.19 -12.41 33.64
N ASP A 85 25.22 -11.79 34.31
CA ASP A 85 25.39 -11.31 35.66
C ASP A 85 25.55 -12.48 36.65
N GLU A 86 26.46 -12.33 37.62
CA GLU A 86 26.90 -13.41 38.51
C GLU A 86 25.80 -13.87 39.49
N ASN A 87 24.80 -13.01 39.71
CA ASN A 87 23.61 -13.27 40.52
C ASN A 87 22.47 -13.96 39.74
N SER A 88 22.66 -14.21 38.44
CA SER A 88 21.64 -14.73 37.53
C SER A 88 21.64 -16.26 37.47
N MET A 89 20.56 -16.89 37.97
CA MET A 89 20.39 -18.35 38.03
C MET A 89 20.08 -19.02 36.67
N SER A 90 20.25 -18.32 35.54
CA SER A 90 19.80 -18.81 34.22
C SER A 90 20.80 -19.76 33.57
N VAL A 91 20.78 -21.04 33.98
CA VAL A 91 21.64 -22.11 33.44
C VAL A 91 21.32 -22.45 31.97
N ALA A 92 20.09 -22.20 31.51
CA ALA A 92 19.63 -22.52 30.15
C ALA A 92 20.39 -21.75 29.05
N THR A 93 20.84 -20.53 29.32
CA THR A 93 21.65 -19.71 28.40
C THR A 93 23.01 -20.36 28.11
N TRP A 94 23.61 -20.96 29.13
CA TRP A 94 24.97 -21.49 29.11
C TRP A 94 25.03 -22.95 28.67
N LYS A 95 23.94 -23.71 28.81
CA LYS A 95 23.84 -25.13 28.41
C LYS A 95 24.24 -25.42 26.96
N ILE A 96 24.02 -24.50 26.02
CA ILE A 96 24.40 -24.67 24.60
C ILE A 96 25.92 -24.60 24.38
N HIS A 97 26.66 -23.96 25.28
CA HIS A 97 28.11 -23.81 25.20
C HIS A 97 28.88 -24.76 26.12
N GLN A 98 28.17 -25.55 26.93
CA GLN A 98 28.78 -26.57 27.78
C GLN A 98 29.01 -27.84 26.97
N VAL A 99 30.26 -28.09 26.59
CA VAL A 99 30.68 -29.37 25.98
C VAL A 99 30.70 -30.45 27.07
N PRO A 100 30.01 -31.59 26.92
CA PRO A 100 30.11 -32.70 27.88
C PRO A 100 31.55 -33.22 27.90
N LEU A 101 32.16 -33.32 29.08
CA LEU A 101 33.48 -33.94 29.22
C LEU A 101 33.40 -35.42 28.80
N PRO A 102 34.37 -35.93 28.03
CA PRO A 102 34.42 -37.35 27.67
C PRO A 102 34.55 -38.19 28.95
N SER A 103 33.73 -39.22 29.06
CA SER A 103 33.74 -40.14 30.21
C SER A 103 35.10 -40.83 30.35
N PRO A 104 35.65 -40.97 31.56
CA PRO A 104 36.93 -41.62 31.77
C PRO A 104 36.88 -43.09 31.30
N PRO A 105 37.97 -43.61 30.71
CA PRO A 105 38.03 -45.00 30.28
C PRO A 105 37.96 -45.94 31.49
N SER A 106 37.10 -46.95 31.38
CA SER A 106 36.87 -48.02 32.37
C SER A 106 38.07 -48.95 32.53
#